data_AF-A0A5H2Y5C5-F1
#
_entry.id   AF-A0A5H2Y5C5-F1
#
_cell.length_a   1.000
_cell.length_b   1.000
_cell.length_c   1.000
_cell.angle_alpha   90.00
_cell.angle_beta   90.00
_cell.angle_gamma   90.00
#
_symmetry.space_group_name_H-M   'P 1'
#
loop_
_entity.id
_entity.type
_entity.pdbx_description
1 polymer ?
#
loop_
_entity_poly.entity_id
_entity_poly.type
_entity_poly.pdbx_seq_one_letter_code
_entity_poly.pdbx_strand_id
1 'polypeptide(L)'
;MEGTSVGNSSVARATRDGASHHPYQQNLSLESSIKGRITILQNHSSPFLLEIQRGDYWAEIRTALEQAPSQGEYNRLLQFENRDLRIRELKQSCFLFCSNLLSENPALTEKASSNPQEALIDFFDEKRDELDTHLEWSPSERDGKELLFLEHVEQDLRERGPDSLYIKRILGI
;
A
#
# COMPACT_ATOMS: atom_id res chain seq x y z
N MET A 1 28.92 68.48 -12.20
CA MET A 1 28.35 67.46 -11.31
C MET A 1 26.89 67.32 -11.69
N GLU A 2 26.54 66.22 -12.34
CA GLU A 2 25.19 65.76 -12.74
C GLU A 2 25.52 64.54 -13.62
N GLY A 3 25.35 63.28 -13.22
CA GLY A 3 24.27 62.69 -12.46
C GLY A 3 23.50 61.75 -13.39
N THR A 4 24.18 60.73 -13.94
CA THR A 4 23.59 59.73 -14.83
C THR A 4 22.58 58.86 -14.07
N SER A 5 21.29 59.09 -14.34
CA SER A 5 20.18 58.31 -13.80
C SER A 5 20.08 56.97 -14.51
N VAL A 6 20.33 55.89 -13.76
CA VAL A 6 20.11 54.50 -14.19
C VAL A 6 18.61 54.23 -14.14
N GLY A 7 17.97 54.17 -15.31
CA GLY A 7 16.61 53.67 -15.46
C GLY A 7 16.59 52.15 -15.36
N ASN A 8 16.61 51.60 -14.15
CA ASN A 8 16.33 50.18 -13.93
C ASN A 8 14.82 49.96 -13.97
N SER A 9 14.39 49.41 -15.11
CA SER A 9 13.05 48.89 -15.36
C SER A 9 12.59 47.97 -14.23
N SER A 10 11.48 48.36 -13.62
CA SER A 10 10.76 47.59 -12.61
C SER A 10 10.29 46.27 -13.21
N VAL A 11 11.03 45.19 -12.96
CA VAL A 11 10.53 43.84 -13.23
C VAL A 11 9.33 43.61 -12.32
N ALA A 12 8.14 43.64 -12.91
CA ALA A 12 6.89 43.29 -12.26
C ALA A 12 7.05 41.88 -11.68
N ARG A 13 7.08 41.80 -10.35
CA ARG A 13 7.06 40.55 -9.60
C ARG A 13 5.67 39.96 -9.80
N ALA A 14 5.55 39.07 -10.79
CA ALA A 14 4.35 38.28 -11.00
C ALA A 14 4.05 37.55 -9.68
N THR A 15 2.97 37.93 -9.02
CA THR A 15 2.36 37.17 -7.95
C THR A 15 1.90 35.85 -8.56
N ARG A 16 2.71 34.80 -8.40
CA ARG A 16 2.26 33.41 -8.54
C ARG A 16 1.35 33.09 -7.35
N ASP A 17 0.19 33.73 -7.27
CA ASP A 17 -0.86 33.36 -6.34
C ASP A 17 -1.94 32.61 -7.11
N GLY A 18 -1.60 31.35 -7.37
CA GLY A 18 -2.53 30.27 -7.69
C GLY A 18 -2.25 29.11 -6.74
N ALA A 19 -2.03 29.40 -5.46
CA ALA A 19 -2.02 28.36 -4.44
C ALA A 19 -3.44 27.81 -4.37
N SER A 20 -3.64 26.58 -4.82
CA SER A 20 -4.86 25.83 -4.57
C SER A 20 -5.15 25.92 -3.08
N HIS A 21 -6.13 26.73 -2.70
CA HIS A 21 -6.41 27.00 -1.30
C HIS A 21 -7.24 25.82 -0.78
N HIS A 22 -6.55 24.74 -0.44
CA HIS A 22 -7.18 23.59 0.17
C HIS A 22 -7.68 23.98 1.57
N PRO A 23 -8.83 23.45 2.02
CA PRO A 23 -9.35 23.67 3.37
C PRO A 23 -8.55 22.90 4.45
N TYR A 24 -7.38 22.35 4.09
CA TYR A 24 -6.51 21.53 4.91
C TYR A 24 -5.04 21.76 4.54
N GLN A 25 -4.15 21.47 5.47
CA GLN A 25 -2.72 21.39 5.25
C GLN A 25 -2.36 19.98 4.77
N GLN A 26 -1.70 19.90 3.62
CA GLN A 26 -1.22 18.65 3.04
C GLN A 26 -0.03 18.07 3.81
N ASN A 27 -0.04 16.75 4.00
CA ASN A 27 1.09 15.96 4.44
C ASN A 27 1.83 15.39 3.22
N LEU A 28 2.57 16.25 2.54
CA LEU A 28 3.32 15.93 1.32
C LEU A 28 4.33 14.79 1.51
N SER A 29 4.85 14.61 2.74
CA SER A 29 5.79 13.53 3.05
C SER A 29 5.09 12.16 3.01
N LEU A 30 3.93 12.05 3.67
CA LEU A 30 3.15 10.81 3.67
C LEU A 30 2.55 10.51 2.29
N GLU A 31 2.04 11.53 1.59
CA GLU A 31 1.61 11.40 0.18
C GLU A 31 2.75 10.85 -0.71
N SER A 32 3.96 11.39 -0.59
CA SER A 32 5.12 10.93 -1.36
C SER A 32 5.51 9.49 -0.99
N SER A 33 5.41 9.12 0.29
CA SER A 33 5.65 7.76 0.76
C SER A 33 4.63 6.77 0.19
N ILE A 34 3.33 7.09 0.25
CA ILE A 34 2.25 6.31 -0.35
C ILE A 34 2.49 6.09 -1.84
N LYS A 35 2.75 7.17 -2.60
CA LYS A 35 3.05 7.09 -4.02
C LYS A 35 4.26 6.20 -4.34
N GLY A 36 5.33 6.34 -3.56
CA GLY A 36 6.54 5.52 -3.71
C GLY A 36 6.26 4.03 -3.50
N ARG A 37 5.51 3.69 -2.47
CA ARG A 37 5.14 2.30 -2.14
C ARG A 37 4.22 1.68 -3.18
N ILE A 38 3.23 2.42 -3.69
CA ILE A 38 2.42 2.01 -4.85
C ILE A 38 3.32 1.69 -6.04
N THR A 39 4.31 2.55 -6.33
CA THR A 39 5.23 2.35 -7.47
C THR A 39 6.04 1.06 -7.30
N ILE A 40 6.48 0.74 -6.08
CA ILE A 40 7.19 -0.52 -5.78
C ILE A 40 6.28 -1.72 -6.07
N LEU A 41 5.05 -1.74 -5.57
CA LEU A 41 4.09 -2.82 -5.82
C LEU A 41 3.80 -2.99 -7.32
N GLN A 42 3.64 -1.89 -8.06
CA GLN A 42 3.46 -1.91 -9.51
C GLN A 42 4.67 -2.50 -10.24
N ASN A 43 5.89 -2.14 -9.83
CA ASN A 43 7.12 -2.67 -10.44
C ASN A 43 7.30 -4.17 -10.19
N HIS A 44 6.77 -4.69 -9.07
CA HIS A 44 6.74 -6.11 -8.78
C HIS A 44 5.56 -6.85 -9.43
N SER A 45 4.71 -6.17 -10.20
CA SER A 45 3.46 -6.73 -10.73
C SER A 45 2.65 -7.43 -9.63
N SER A 46 2.55 -6.80 -8.45
CA SER A 46 1.92 -7.41 -7.28
C SER A 46 0.47 -7.79 -7.59
N PRO A 47 0.03 -9.04 -7.32
CA PRO A 47 -1.37 -9.44 -7.49
C PRO A 47 -2.29 -8.77 -6.46
N PHE A 48 -1.72 -8.16 -5.41
CA PHE A 48 -2.47 -7.50 -4.34
C PHE A 48 -2.70 -6.02 -4.61
N LEU A 49 -2.25 -5.49 -5.74
CA LEU A 49 -2.62 -4.15 -6.18
C LEU A 49 -3.87 -4.27 -7.06
N LEU A 50 -4.84 -3.37 -6.91
CA LEU A 50 -6.03 -3.35 -7.77
C LEU A 50 -5.62 -3.34 -9.25
N GLU A 51 -6.37 -4.06 -10.09
CA GLU A 51 -6.18 -4.16 -11.56
C GLU A 51 -6.51 -2.83 -12.26
N ILE A 52 -5.75 -1.81 -11.90
CA ILE A 52 -5.81 -0.46 -12.43
C ILE A 52 -4.55 -0.26 -13.25
N GLN A 53 -4.62 0.50 -14.35
CA GLN A 53 -3.42 0.72 -15.16
C GLN A 53 -2.37 1.44 -14.31
N ARG A 54 -1.10 1.26 -14.69
CA ARG A 54 0.02 1.83 -13.97
C ARG A 54 -0.12 3.35 -13.88
N GLY A 55 -0.41 3.83 -12.67
CA GLY A 55 -0.52 5.25 -12.38
C GLY A 55 -1.91 5.68 -11.95
N ASP A 56 -2.98 4.98 -12.35
CA ASP A 56 -4.33 5.45 -12.06
C ASP A 56 -4.70 5.29 -10.58
N TYR A 57 -4.15 4.27 -9.89
CA TYR A 57 -4.40 4.11 -8.45
C TYR A 57 -3.92 5.32 -7.63
N TRP A 58 -2.74 5.87 -7.90
CA TRP A 58 -2.30 7.10 -7.23
C TRP A 58 -3.12 8.32 -7.67
N ALA A 59 -3.55 8.38 -8.93
CA ALA A 59 -4.38 9.47 -9.43
C ALA A 59 -5.74 9.52 -8.73
N GLU A 60 -6.36 8.36 -8.49
CA GLU A 60 -7.61 8.22 -7.73
C GLU A 60 -7.45 8.69 -6.28
N ILE A 61 -6.42 8.21 -5.57
CA ILE A 61 -6.12 8.64 -4.20
C ILE A 61 -5.93 10.16 -4.17
N ARG A 62 -5.12 10.69 -5.08
CA ARG A 62 -4.85 12.13 -5.14
C ARG A 62 -6.13 12.93 -5.39
N THR A 63 -7.00 12.46 -6.28
CA THR A 63 -8.29 13.11 -6.57
C THR A 63 -9.18 13.13 -5.33
N ALA A 64 -9.26 12.02 -4.59
CA ALA A 64 -10.01 11.95 -3.35
C ALA A 64 -9.45 12.90 -2.28
N LEU A 65 -8.12 12.95 -2.13
CA LEU A 65 -7.46 13.86 -1.20
C LEU A 65 -7.72 15.33 -1.56
N GLU A 66 -7.62 15.70 -2.85
CA GLU A 66 -7.87 17.06 -3.36
C GLU A 66 -9.31 17.54 -3.11
N GLN A 67 -10.26 16.61 -3.03
CA GLN A 67 -11.68 16.87 -2.79
C GLN A 67 -12.08 16.82 -1.31
N ALA A 68 -11.14 16.61 -0.39
CA ALA A 68 -11.45 16.52 1.03
C ALA A 68 -12.02 17.84 1.57
N PRO A 69 -13.20 17.84 2.22
CA PRO A 69 -13.88 19.06 2.66
C PRO A 69 -13.27 19.68 3.93
N SER A 70 -12.37 18.96 4.62
CA SER A 70 -11.77 19.41 5.87
C SER A 70 -10.45 18.69 6.16
N GLN A 71 -9.67 19.21 7.10
CA GLN A 71 -8.47 18.54 7.61
C GLN A 71 -8.77 17.14 8.16
N GLY A 72 -9.91 16.96 8.83
CA GLY A 72 -10.30 15.68 9.41
C GLY A 72 -10.52 14.62 8.34
N GLU A 73 -11.24 14.97 7.26
CA GLU A 73 -11.49 14.04 6.17
C GLU A 73 -10.23 13.75 5.35
N TYR A 74 -9.40 14.77 5.08
CA TYR A 74 -8.09 14.59 4.46
C TYR A 74 -7.22 13.59 5.24
N ASN A 75 -7.12 13.78 6.56
CA ASN A 75 -6.34 12.88 7.43
C ASN A 75 -6.94 11.47 7.45
N ARG A 76 -8.27 11.34 7.48
CA ARG A 76 -8.97 10.04 7.45
C ARG A 76 -8.66 9.27 6.17
N LEU A 77 -8.82 9.89 5.01
CA LEU A 77 -8.52 9.29 3.71
C LEU A 77 -7.06 8.86 3.64
N LEU A 78 -6.14 9.75 4.03
CA LEU A 78 -4.71 9.47 3.98
C LEU A 78 -4.30 8.31 4.91
N GLN A 79 -4.89 8.23 6.11
CA GLN A 79 -4.66 7.13 7.04
C GLN A 79 -5.25 5.81 6.55
N PHE A 80 -6.41 5.86 5.90
CA PHE A 80 -7.02 4.70 5.26
C PHE A 80 -6.09 4.13 4.19
N GLU A 81 -5.68 4.94 3.22
CA GLU A 81 -4.78 4.50 2.14
C GLU A 81 -3.44 4.00 2.67
N ASN A 82 -2.89 4.68 3.69
CA ASN A 82 -1.64 4.24 4.30
C ASN A 82 -1.74 2.84 4.92
N ARG A 83 -2.88 2.52 5.54
CA ARG A 83 -3.12 1.23 6.20
C ARG A 83 -3.43 0.14 5.18
N ASP A 84 -4.27 0.43 4.19
CA ASP A 84 -4.57 -0.48 3.08
C ASP A 84 -3.29 -0.87 2.32
N LEU A 85 -2.44 0.10 2.00
CA LEU A 85 -1.13 -0.17 1.39
C LEU A 85 -0.23 -1.06 2.24
N ARG A 86 -0.23 -0.87 3.57
CA ARG A 86 0.56 -1.70 4.47
C ARG A 86 0.12 -3.17 4.43
N ILE A 87 -1.19 -3.42 4.33
CA ILE A 87 -1.74 -4.77 4.16
C ILE A 87 -1.23 -5.38 2.84
N ARG A 88 -1.38 -4.65 1.73
CA ARG A 88 -0.92 -5.11 0.40
C ARG A 88 0.59 -5.38 0.37
N GLU A 89 1.39 -4.53 1.00
CA GLU A 89 2.84 -4.71 1.13
C GLU A 89 3.20 -5.98 1.90
N LEU A 90 2.50 -6.28 3.01
CA LEU A 90 2.76 -7.50 3.79
C LEU A 90 2.32 -8.76 3.04
N LYS A 91 1.15 -8.73 2.37
CA LYS A 91 0.72 -9.83 1.47
C LYS A 91 1.77 -10.07 0.38
N GLN A 92 2.24 -8.99 -0.27
CA GLN A 92 3.30 -9.08 -1.28
C GLN A 92 4.61 -9.66 -0.72
N SER A 93 5.02 -9.23 0.48
CA SER A 93 6.21 -9.75 1.13
C SER A 93 6.11 -11.25 1.35
N CYS A 94 5.02 -11.71 1.99
CA CYS A 94 4.75 -13.13 2.21
C CYS A 94 4.72 -13.91 0.89
N PHE A 95 4.11 -13.36 -0.16
CA PHE A 95 4.06 -13.96 -1.49
C PHE A 95 5.43 -14.17 -2.10
N LEU A 96 6.32 -13.17 -2.03
CA LEU A 96 7.68 -13.31 -2.51
C LEU A 96 8.48 -14.33 -1.68
N PHE A 97 8.33 -14.30 -0.35
CA PHE A 97 8.99 -15.29 0.52
C PHE A 97 8.54 -16.71 0.23
N CYS A 98 7.23 -16.96 0.17
CA CYS A 98 6.69 -18.27 -0.19
C CYS A 98 7.15 -18.72 -1.57
N SER A 99 7.10 -17.84 -2.57
CA SER A 99 7.54 -18.16 -3.94
C SER A 99 9.01 -18.59 -3.98
N ASN A 100 9.88 -17.85 -3.28
CA ASN A 100 11.30 -18.20 -3.18
C ASN A 100 11.49 -19.53 -2.44
N LEU A 101 10.79 -19.72 -1.32
CA LEU A 101 10.85 -20.94 -0.53
C LEU A 101 10.47 -22.18 -1.34
N LEU A 102 9.40 -22.09 -2.14
CA LEU A 102 8.92 -23.17 -3.00
C LEU A 102 9.88 -23.44 -4.16
N SER A 103 10.53 -22.41 -4.70
CA SER A 103 11.56 -22.57 -5.73
C SER A 103 12.80 -23.32 -5.21
N GLU A 104 13.14 -23.11 -3.94
CA GLU A 104 14.26 -23.78 -3.26
C GLU A 104 13.90 -25.19 -2.76
N ASN A 105 12.60 -25.48 -2.61
CA ASN A 105 12.10 -26.74 -2.08
C ASN A 105 11.04 -27.38 -3.00
N PRO A 106 11.42 -27.87 -4.21
CA PRO A 106 10.47 -28.41 -5.18
C PRO A 106 9.57 -29.54 -4.64
N ALA A 107 10.07 -30.33 -3.67
CA ALA A 107 9.31 -31.40 -3.02
C ALA A 107 8.08 -30.90 -2.23
N LEU A 108 8.03 -29.62 -1.83
CA LEU A 108 6.84 -29.02 -1.24
C LEU A 108 5.78 -28.75 -2.31
N THR A 109 6.20 -28.22 -3.46
CA THR A 109 5.33 -27.97 -4.61
C THR A 109 4.71 -29.26 -5.15
N GLU A 110 5.48 -30.35 -5.23
CA GLU A 110 4.99 -31.66 -5.68
C GLU A 110 3.92 -32.26 -4.75
N LYS A 111 3.93 -31.89 -3.47
CA LYS A 111 2.95 -32.36 -2.48
C LYS A 111 1.74 -31.43 -2.34
N ALA A 112 1.81 -30.24 -2.93
CA ALA A 112 0.75 -29.26 -2.80
C ALA A 112 -0.55 -29.78 -3.43
N SER A 113 -1.67 -29.54 -2.76
CA SER A 113 -2.99 -29.97 -3.22
C SER A 113 -3.51 -29.16 -4.42
N SER A 114 -2.93 -27.98 -4.66
CA SER A 114 -3.31 -27.02 -5.69
C SER A 114 -2.11 -26.16 -6.10
N ASN A 115 -2.32 -25.20 -7.02
CA ASN A 115 -1.30 -24.22 -7.36
C ASN A 115 -0.91 -23.40 -6.11
N PRO A 116 0.35 -23.45 -5.66
CA PRO A 116 0.76 -22.76 -4.42
C PRO A 116 0.58 -21.25 -4.42
N GLN A 117 0.67 -20.61 -5.59
CA GLN A 117 0.51 -19.16 -5.70
C GLN A 117 -0.94 -18.75 -5.56
N GLU A 118 -1.86 -19.49 -6.19
CA GLU A 118 -3.31 -19.31 -6.04
C GLU A 118 -3.72 -19.61 -4.60
N ALA A 119 -3.26 -20.74 -4.04
CA ALA A 119 -3.56 -21.13 -2.66
C ALA A 119 -3.11 -20.09 -1.62
N LEU A 120 -2.01 -19.39 -1.88
CA LEU A 120 -1.56 -18.31 -1.00
C LEU A 120 -2.47 -17.07 -1.08
N ILE A 121 -2.92 -16.71 -2.29
CA ILE A 121 -3.86 -15.61 -2.48
C ILE A 121 -5.18 -15.95 -1.78
N ASP A 122 -5.72 -17.14 -2.05
CA ASP A 122 -6.93 -17.66 -1.42
C ASP A 122 -6.80 -17.66 0.12
N PHE A 123 -5.66 -18.08 0.66
CA PHE A 123 -5.40 -18.07 2.10
C PHE A 123 -5.52 -16.67 2.73
N PHE A 124 -5.08 -15.63 2.02
CA PHE A 124 -5.22 -14.25 2.48
C PHE A 124 -6.65 -13.72 2.33
N ASP A 125 -7.34 -14.10 1.25
CA ASP A 125 -8.71 -13.69 0.99
C ASP A 125 -9.68 -14.37 1.96
N GLU A 126 -9.52 -15.66 2.24
CA GLU A 126 -10.25 -16.37 3.29
C GLU A 126 -10.09 -15.70 4.66
N LYS A 127 -8.88 -15.23 4.98
CA LYS A 127 -8.65 -14.52 6.24
C LYS A 127 -9.38 -13.17 6.25
N ARG A 128 -9.37 -12.46 5.13
CA ARG A 128 -10.10 -11.19 5.01
C ARG A 128 -11.60 -11.41 5.15
N ASP A 129 -12.14 -12.43 4.49
CA ASP A 129 -13.54 -12.83 4.58
C ASP A 129 -13.94 -13.17 6.02
N GLU A 130 -13.11 -13.93 6.74
CA GLU A 130 -13.31 -14.23 8.17
C GLU A 130 -13.42 -12.94 8.99
N LEU A 131 -12.50 -11.99 8.80
CA LEU A 131 -12.50 -10.71 9.51
C LEU A 131 -13.72 -9.85 9.16
N ASP A 132 -14.20 -9.91 7.93
CA ASP A 132 -15.38 -9.17 7.48
C ASP A 132 -16.71 -9.74 8.00
N THR A 133 -16.72 -10.97 8.54
CA THR A 133 -17.87 -11.49 9.29
C THR A 133 -18.12 -10.78 10.63
N HIS A 134 -17.11 -10.09 11.17
CA HIS A 134 -17.21 -9.31 12.40
C HIS A 134 -17.83 -7.93 12.16
N LEU A 135 -19.15 -7.91 11.98
CA LEU A 135 -19.94 -6.72 11.68
C LEU A 135 -19.88 -5.64 12.78
N GLU A 136 -19.54 -6.02 14.00
CA GLU A 136 -19.35 -5.13 15.14
C GLU A 136 -18.04 -4.34 15.10
N TRP A 137 -17.05 -4.80 14.33
CA TRP A 137 -15.76 -4.11 14.19
C TRP A 137 -15.83 -3.03 13.12
N SER A 138 -15.20 -1.91 13.42
CA SER A 138 -14.91 -0.87 12.43
C SER A 138 -13.92 -1.38 11.37
N PRO A 139 -13.92 -0.79 10.16
CA PRO A 139 -12.93 -1.14 9.14
C PRO A 139 -11.49 -1.05 9.64
N SER A 140 -11.17 -0.02 10.45
CA SER A 140 -9.82 0.13 11.00
C SER A 140 -9.44 -0.97 11.99
N GLU A 141 -10.39 -1.53 12.73
CA GLU A 141 -10.14 -2.65 13.63
C GLU A 141 -9.86 -3.93 12.86
N ARG A 142 -10.65 -4.21 11.81
CA ARG A 142 -10.43 -5.36 10.91
C ARG A 142 -9.06 -5.28 10.24
N ASP A 143 -8.73 -4.12 9.68
CA ASP A 143 -7.43 -3.88 9.05
C ASP A 143 -6.29 -4.07 10.06
N GLY A 144 -6.46 -3.62 11.31
CA GLY A 144 -5.49 -3.85 12.38
C GLY A 144 -5.30 -5.33 12.71
N LYS A 145 -6.37 -6.14 12.70
CA LYS A 145 -6.29 -7.59 12.88
C LYS A 145 -5.64 -8.29 11.70
N GLU A 146 -5.92 -7.85 10.48
CA GLU A 146 -5.29 -8.37 9.27
C GLU A 146 -3.79 -8.09 9.26
N LEU A 147 -3.38 -6.87 9.61
CA LEU A 147 -1.97 -6.49 9.74
C LEU A 147 -1.24 -7.38 10.75
N LEU A 148 -1.79 -7.54 11.96
CA LEU A 148 -1.18 -8.41 12.97
C LEU A 148 -1.08 -9.85 12.47
N PHE A 149 -2.11 -10.37 11.82
CA PHE A 149 -2.07 -11.70 11.26
C PHE A 149 -0.96 -11.85 10.20
N LEU A 150 -0.88 -10.93 9.24
CA LEU A 150 0.12 -10.97 8.18
C LEU A 150 1.55 -10.84 8.72
N GLU A 151 1.77 -10.03 9.77
CA GLU A 151 3.06 -9.94 10.46
C GLU A 151 3.46 -11.29 11.09
N HIS A 152 2.52 -12.00 11.72
CA HIS A 152 2.79 -13.35 12.25
C HIS A 152 3.08 -14.36 11.14
N VAL A 153 2.38 -14.29 10.00
CA VAL A 153 2.63 -15.16 8.84
C VAL A 153 4.03 -14.88 8.29
N GLU A 154 4.37 -13.62 8.05
CA GLU A 154 5.69 -13.23 7.54
C GLU A 154 6.81 -13.69 8.48
N GLN A 155 6.65 -13.49 9.79
CA GLN A 155 7.63 -13.90 10.78
C GLN A 155 7.84 -15.42 10.79
N ASP A 156 6.76 -16.21 10.84
CA ASP A 156 6.87 -17.68 10.88
C ASP A 156 7.48 -18.24 9.60
N LEU A 157 7.14 -17.67 8.42
CA LEU A 157 7.75 -18.04 7.14
C LEU A 157 9.26 -17.77 7.14
N ARG A 158 9.70 -16.63 7.68
CA ARG A 158 11.13 -16.27 7.75
C ARG A 158 11.90 -17.13 8.74
N GLU A 159 11.31 -17.45 9.88
CA GLU A 159 11.98 -18.20 10.95
C GLU A 159 12.02 -19.70 10.69
N ARG A 160 10.94 -20.27 10.13
CA ARG A 160 10.80 -21.71 9.97
C ARG A 160 10.95 -22.20 8.53
N GLY A 161 10.81 -21.32 7.54
CA GLY A 161 10.91 -21.68 6.13
C GLY A 161 10.04 -22.89 5.78
N PRO A 162 10.60 -24.02 5.31
CA PRO A 162 9.84 -25.22 4.93
C PRO A 162 9.00 -25.82 6.08
N ASP A 163 9.41 -25.58 7.32
CA ASP A 163 8.75 -26.12 8.51
C ASP A 163 7.62 -25.24 9.05
N SER A 164 7.37 -24.08 8.42
CA SER A 164 6.30 -23.16 8.76
C SER A 164 4.94 -23.87 8.87
N LEU A 165 4.14 -23.50 9.86
CA LEU A 165 2.78 -24.01 9.96
C LEU A 165 1.88 -23.39 8.89
N TYR A 166 2.17 -22.14 8.51
CA TYR A 166 1.44 -21.47 7.45
C TYR A 166 1.74 -22.09 6.09
N ILE A 167 3.01 -22.39 5.76
CA ILE A 167 3.31 -23.01 4.45
C ILE A 167 2.59 -24.36 4.32
N LYS A 168 2.58 -25.18 5.37
CA LYS A 168 1.85 -26.46 5.37
C LYS A 168 0.36 -26.27 5.18
N ARG A 169 -0.24 -25.31 5.89
CA ARG A 169 -1.66 -24.96 5.77
C ARG A 169 -2.01 -24.44 4.37
N ILE A 170 -1.20 -23.55 3.81
CA ILE A 170 -1.38 -22.98 2.47
C ILE A 170 -1.32 -24.08 1.40
N LEU A 171 -0.37 -25.01 1.52
CA LEU A 171 -0.19 -26.09 0.55
C LEU A 171 -1.14 -27.28 0.75
N GLY A 172 -1.84 -27.34 1.89
CA GLY A 172 -2.72 -28.44 2.27
C GLY A 172 -1.98 -29.76 2.57
N ILE A 173 -0.83 -29.68 3.25
CA ILE A 173 0.03 -30.84 3.57
C ILE A 173 0.27 -31.05 5.07
#